data_AF-A0A6F8YL80-F1
#
_entry.id   AF-A0A6F8YL80-F1
#
_cell.length_a   1.000
_cell.length_b   1.000
_cell.length_c   1.000
_cell.angle_alpha   90.00
_cell.angle_beta   90.00
_cell.angle_gamma   90.00
#
_symmetry.space_group_name_H-M   'P 1'
#
loop_
_entity.id
_entity.type
_entity.pdbx_description
1 polymer ?
#
loop_
_entity_poly.entity_id
_entity_poly.type
_entity_poly.pdbx_seq_one_letter_code
_entity_poly.pdbx_strand_id
1 'polypeptide(L)'
;MCALGEIVHLWQRDVRDDERCGCGVRFSSCDFWDAVGEHAFGGWHQVDVYRVLALQHAVERTRYIPRLAASRLPEEHVALIEEYAGYYAAIYEAAAAISGAEVVVDSSKHSALAHCLRWWPGLDLRVVHVVRDARGVAYSWTKTVVRPEAEVPAEMTRYSPARSALLWNTHNAAFALLRRRGIPVRRIRYEEFVADPRTALLDLAAFAGLDITVADLKFIDGDEAELRPGHSAAGNPMRFTVGRMPLRRDDAWRDAFPPVQRRLVGTVCAPLLRAYGYPLRSRSLP
;
A
#
# COMPACT_ATOMS: atom_id res chain seq x y z
N MET A 1 -13.81 -0.59 -10.88
CA MET A 1 -12.85 -0.49 -9.76
C MET A 1 -12.38 0.96 -9.61
N CYS A 2 -12.05 1.40 -8.40
CA CYS A 2 -11.55 2.76 -8.11
C CYS A 2 -10.25 2.69 -7.31
N ALA A 3 -9.16 3.28 -7.83
CA ALA A 3 -7.85 3.26 -7.18
C ALA A 3 -7.57 4.59 -6.48
N LEU A 4 -7.47 4.55 -5.15
CA LEU A 4 -7.44 5.74 -4.31
C LEU A 4 -6.04 6.26 -3.99
N GLY A 5 -4.98 5.48 -4.19
CA GLY A 5 -3.63 5.86 -3.78
C GLY A 5 -3.31 5.45 -2.35
N GLU A 6 -2.47 6.21 -1.65
CA GLU A 6 -2.04 5.90 -0.26
C GLU A 6 -2.84 6.76 0.73
N ILE A 7 -4.10 6.37 0.99
CA ILE A 7 -5.06 7.15 1.79
C ILE A 7 -4.60 7.39 3.22
N VAL A 8 -3.71 6.56 3.75
CA VAL A 8 -3.03 6.80 5.03
C VAL A 8 -2.30 8.14 5.11
N HIS A 9 -1.94 8.73 3.96
CA HIS A 9 -1.28 10.02 3.85
C HIS A 9 -2.23 11.16 3.46
N LEU A 10 -3.45 10.87 3.03
CA LEU A 10 -4.42 11.84 2.52
C LEU A 10 -4.65 12.99 3.50
N TRP A 11 -4.81 12.67 4.78
CA TRP A 11 -5.07 13.66 5.83
C TRP A 11 -4.01 14.75 5.91
N GLN A 12 -2.74 14.35 5.90
CA GLN A 12 -1.64 15.29 6.04
C GLN A 12 -1.31 15.96 4.72
N ARG A 13 -1.16 15.17 3.65
CA ARG A 13 -0.58 15.62 2.40
C ARG A 13 -1.58 16.30 1.50
N ASP A 14 -2.79 15.77 1.43
CA ASP A 14 -3.76 16.22 0.45
C ASP A 14 -4.78 17.17 1.08
N VAL A 15 -5.39 16.79 2.21
CA VAL A 15 -6.40 17.64 2.88
C VAL A 15 -5.76 18.87 3.53
N ARG A 16 -4.63 18.71 4.22
CA ARG A 16 -3.95 19.82 4.92
C ARG A 16 -2.94 20.55 4.05
N ASP A 17 -2.08 19.83 3.34
CA ASP A 17 -0.96 20.43 2.58
C ASP A 17 -1.31 20.68 1.09
N ASP A 18 -2.52 20.31 0.64
CA ASP A 18 -3.03 20.50 -0.73
C ASP A 18 -2.07 20.01 -1.82
N GLU A 19 -1.45 18.85 -1.60
CA GLU A 19 -0.62 18.19 -2.61
C GLU A 19 -1.43 17.86 -3.88
N ARG A 20 -0.71 17.59 -4.98
CA ARG A 20 -1.35 17.27 -6.26
C ARG A 20 -1.93 15.86 -6.24
N CYS A 21 -3.19 15.77 -6.66
CA CYS A 21 -3.84 14.52 -7.01
C CYS A 21 -3.17 13.90 -8.25
N GLY A 22 -3.25 12.58 -8.43
CA GLY A 22 -2.71 11.88 -9.61
C GLY A 22 -3.17 12.42 -10.97
N CYS A 23 -4.31 13.13 -11.03
CA CYS A 23 -4.77 13.81 -12.24
C CYS A 23 -3.97 15.08 -12.57
N GLY A 24 -3.07 15.52 -11.69
CA GLY A 24 -2.16 16.63 -11.87
C GLY A 24 -2.62 17.96 -11.28
N VAL A 25 -3.89 18.12 -10.94
CA VAL A 25 -4.39 19.33 -10.24
C VAL A 25 -4.20 19.24 -8.72
N ARG A 26 -4.32 20.37 -8.02
CA ARG A 26 -4.35 20.41 -6.55
C ARG A 26 -5.51 19.58 -6.01
N PHE A 27 -5.35 18.96 -4.85
CA PHE A 27 -6.38 18.13 -4.24
C PHE A 27 -7.70 18.90 -4.07
N SER A 28 -7.63 20.13 -3.57
CA SER A 28 -8.75 21.06 -3.42
C SER A 28 -9.47 21.44 -4.72
N SER A 29 -8.83 21.20 -5.88
CA SER A 29 -9.37 21.50 -7.22
C SER A 29 -9.70 20.24 -8.02
N CYS A 30 -9.65 19.06 -7.40
CA CYS A 30 -9.93 17.80 -8.06
C CYS A 30 -11.40 17.41 -7.90
N ASP A 31 -12.20 17.49 -8.96
CA ASP A 31 -13.64 17.19 -8.95
C ASP A 31 -13.98 15.85 -8.27
N PHE A 32 -13.18 14.80 -8.51
CA PHE A 32 -13.37 13.51 -7.86
C PHE A 32 -13.25 13.59 -6.33
N TRP A 33 -12.20 14.25 -5.83
CA TRP A 33 -11.94 14.33 -4.39
C TRP A 33 -12.86 15.34 -3.70
N ASP A 34 -13.23 16.42 -4.39
CA ASP A 34 -14.25 17.34 -3.93
C ASP A 34 -15.58 16.59 -3.70
N ALA A 35 -16.06 15.85 -4.70
CA ALA A 35 -17.27 15.04 -4.59
C ALA A 35 -17.18 13.97 -3.49
N VAL A 36 -16.02 13.34 -3.31
CA VAL A 36 -15.79 12.37 -2.21
C VAL A 36 -15.88 13.05 -0.84
N GLY A 37 -15.29 14.24 -0.68
CA GLY A 37 -15.35 15.00 0.58
C GLY A 37 -16.76 15.46 0.91
N GLU A 38 -17.48 15.98 -0.09
CA GLU A 38 -18.90 16.35 0.04
C GLU A 38 -19.76 15.16 0.45
N HIS A 39 -19.60 14.01 -0.22
CA HIS A 39 -20.39 12.82 0.09
C HIS A 39 -20.06 12.21 1.46
N ALA A 40 -18.78 12.11 1.82
CA ALA A 40 -18.34 11.46 3.06
C ALA A 40 -18.56 12.33 4.30
N PHE A 41 -18.41 13.65 4.18
CA PHE A 41 -18.28 14.54 5.34
C PHE A 41 -19.08 15.85 5.23
N GLY A 42 -19.80 16.09 4.12
CA GLY A 42 -20.36 17.42 3.82
C GLY A 42 -19.29 18.46 3.50
N GLY A 43 -18.16 17.98 2.96
CA GLY A 43 -17.01 18.77 2.55
C GLY A 43 -15.80 18.57 3.46
N TRP A 44 -14.60 18.62 2.87
CA TRP A 44 -13.35 18.41 3.60
C TRP A 44 -13.12 19.42 4.74
N HIS A 45 -13.70 20.61 4.62
CA HIS A 45 -13.63 21.66 5.63
C HIS A 45 -14.32 21.29 6.96
N GLN A 46 -15.21 20.29 6.96
CA GLN A 46 -15.87 19.78 8.16
C GLN A 46 -15.01 18.77 8.93
N VAL A 47 -13.92 18.29 8.33
CA VAL A 47 -13.07 17.27 8.94
C VAL A 47 -12.01 17.93 9.82
N ASP A 48 -12.02 17.62 11.12
CA ASP A 48 -10.89 17.94 12.00
C ASP A 48 -9.70 17.02 11.69
N VAL A 49 -8.86 17.45 10.74
CA VAL A 49 -7.65 16.73 10.34
C VAL A 49 -6.71 16.47 11.53
N TYR A 50 -6.63 17.38 12.50
CA TYR A 50 -5.75 17.21 13.66
C TYR A 50 -6.26 16.10 14.57
N ARG A 51 -7.58 15.94 14.70
CA ARG A 51 -8.18 14.79 15.39
C ARG A 51 -7.83 13.48 14.68
N VAL A 52 -7.96 13.41 13.36
CA VAL A 52 -7.63 12.19 12.59
C VAL A 52 -6.15 11.84 12.75
N LEU A 53 -5.25 12.83 12.69
CA LEU A 53 -3.82 12.62 12.91
C LEU A 53 -3.53 12.19 14.36
N ALA A 54 -4.21 12.75 15.35
CA ALA A 54 -4.07 12.31 16.75
C ALA A 54 -4.50 10.85 16.93
N LEU A 55 -5.62 10.45 16.33
CA LEU A 55 -6.09 9.07 16.29
C LEU A 55 -5.06 8.15 15.64
N GLN A 56 -4.55 8.51 14.45
CA GLN A 56 -3.48 7.77 13.77
C GLN A 56 -2.28 7.54 14.69
N HIS A 57 -1.83 8.57 15.41
CA HIS A 57 -0.70 8.46 16.34
C HIS A 57 -1.00 7.52 17.51
N ALA A 58 -2.25 7.48 17.98
CA ALA A 58 -2.72 6.71 19.11
C ALA A 58 -2.96 5.22 18.77
N VAL A 59 -3.46 4.90 17.58
CA VAL A 59 -3.88 3.53 17.23
C VAL A 59 -3.04 2.88 16.13
N GLU A 60 -2.61 3.62 15.12
CA GLU A 60 -2.02 3.08 13.88
C GLU A 60 -0.48 3.00 13.97
N ARG A 61 0.04 2.19 14.91
CA ARG A 61 1.49 1.94 15.02
C ARG A 61 1.81 0.48 14.75
N THR A 62 2.90 0.21 14.03
CA THR A 62 3.39 -1.16 13.81
C THR A 62 3.62 -1.91 15.13
N ARG A 63 4.12 -1.24 16.17
CA ARG A 63 4.30 -1.84 17.50
C ARG A 63 2.99 -2.19 18.21
N TYR A 64 1.86 -1.61 17.79
CA TYR A 64 0.53 -1.92 18.33
C TYR A 64 -0.15 -3.07 17.60
N ILE A 65 0.42 -3.60 16.51
CA ILE A 65 -0.17 -4.71 15.74
C ILE A 65 -0.53 -5.93 16.60
N PRO A 66 0.30 -6.40 17.55
CA PRO A 66 -0.09 -7.53 18.40
C PRO A 66 -1.36 -7.26 19.22
N ARG A 67 -1.49 -6.04 19.77
CA ARG A 67 -2.69 -5.59 20.48
C ARG A 67 -3.85 -5.45 19.50
N LEU A 68 -3.65 -4.72 18.40
CA LEU A 68 -4.67 -4.52 17.39
C LEU A 68 -5.19 -5.86 16.92
N ALA A 69 -4.34 -6.88 16.71
CA ALA A 69 -4.67 -8.23 16.28
C ALA A 69 -5.38 -9.08 17.35
N ALA A 70 -5.54 -8.62 18.59
CA ALA A 70 -6.28 -9.35 19.61
C ALA A 70 -7.75 -9.57 19.21
N SER A 71 -8.38 -10.61 19.75
CA SER A 71 -9.81 -10.86 19.51
C SER A 71 -10.72 -9.94 20.33
N ARG A 72 -10.18 -9.29 21.37
CA ARG A 72 -10.88 -8.36 22.26
C ARG A 72 -9.92 -7.24 22.67
N LEU A 73 -10.47 -6.05 22.86
CA LEU A 73 -9.78 -4.86 23.35
C LEU A 73 -10.69 -4.16 24.37
N PRO A 74 -10.13 -3.32 25.27
CA PRO A 74 -10.92 -2.44 26.11
C PRO A 74 -11.82 -1.54 25.26
N GLU A 75 -13.04 -1.24 25.72
CA GLU A 75 -14.04 -0.47 24.98
C GLU A 75 -13.52 0.91 24.54
N GLU A 76 -12.80 1.61 25.42
CA GLU A 76 -12.15 2.89 25.11
C GLU A 76 -11.19 2.80 23.91
N HIS A 77 -10.50 1.67 23.75
CA HIS A 77 -9.56 1.46 22.66
C HIS A 77 -10.29 1.10 21.37
N VAL A 78 -11.38 0.33 21.48
CA VAL A 78 -12.25 0.03 20.34
C VAL A 78 -12.85 1.33 19.81
N ALA A 79 -13.38 2.19 20.67
CA ALA A 79 -13.95 3.47 20.28
C ALA A 79 -12.95 4.34 19.49
N LEU A 80 -11.69 4.44 19.94
CA LEU A 80 -10.64 5.18 19.20
C LEU A 80 -10.32 4.54 17.85
N ILE A 81 -10.32 3.21 17.76
CA ILE A 81 -10.05 2.49 16.50
C ILE A 81 -11.22 2.65 15.54
N GLU A 82 -12.46 2.54 16.02
CA GLU A 82 -13.68 2.70 15.22
C GLU A 82 -13.82 4.13 14.74
N GLU A 83 -13.59 5.14 15.58
CA GLU A 83 -13.55 6.54 15.15
C GLU A 83 -12.51 6.73 14.02
N TYR A 84 -11.30 6.21 14.21
CA TYR A 84 -10.25 6.29 13.19
C TYR A 84 -10.63 5.56 11.89
N ALA A 85 -11.11 4.32 11.99
CA ALA A 85 -11.46 3.51 10.84
C ALA A 85 -12.71 4.03 10.12
N GLY A 86 -13.63 4.67 10.84
CA GLY A 86 -14.84 5.29 10.30
C GLY A 86 -14.53 6.39 9.29
N TYR A 87 -13.49 7.19 9.53
CA TYR A 87 -13.02 8.17 8.54
C TYR A 87 -12.60 7.52 7.21
N TYR A 88 -11.89 6.38 7.27
CA TYR A 88 -11.50 5.66 6.05
C TYR A 88 -12.71 4.97 5.40
N ALA A 89 -13.58 4.37 6.20
CA ALA A 89 -14.79 3.72 5.70
C ALA A 89 -15.68 4.71 4.95
N ALA A 90 -15.87 5.92 5.48
CA ALA A 90 -16.61 6.99 4.82
C ALA A 90 -15.96 7.39 3.47
N ILE A 91 -14.63 7.50 3.41
CA ILE A 91 -13.91 7.74 2.15
C ILE A 91 -14.14 6.59 1.15
N TYR A 92 -14.05 5.34 1.60
CA TYR A 92 -14.21 4.18 0.72
C TYR A 92 -15.64 4.07 0.18
N GLU A 93 -16.64 4.28 1.02
CA GLU A 93 -18.06 4.30 0.63
C GLU A 93 -18.34 5.43 -0.36
N ALA A 94 -17.90 6.65 -0.05
CA ALA A 94 -18.04 7.80 -0.94
C ALA A 94 -17.33 7.58 -2.27
N ALA A 95 -16.11 7.08 -2.27
CA ALA A 95 -15.38 6.77 -3.49
C ALA A 95 -16.10 5.72 -4.35
N ALA A 96 -16.64 4.66 -3.73
CA ALA A 96 -17.44 3.65 -4.43
C ALA A 96 -18.69 4.28 -5.06
N ALA A 97 -19.41 5.12 -4.30
CA ALA A 97 -20.62 5.80 -4.76
C ALA A 97 -20.35 6.75 -5.94
N ILE A 98 -19.31 7.60 -5.83
CA ILE A 98 -18.95 8.59 -6.86
C ILE A 98 -18.41 7.93 -8.13
N SER A 99 -17.61 6.88 -8.00
CA SER A 99 -17.02 6.19 -9.15
C SER A 99 -17.92 5.10 -9.76
N GLY A 100 -18.98 4.70 -9.08
CA GLY A 100 -19.78 3.52 -9.42
C GLY A 100 -18.99 2.21 -9.32
N ALA A 101 -17.87 2.19 -8.59
CA ALA A 101 -17.00 1.03 -8.53
C ALA A 101 -17.46 0.01 -7.48
N GLU A 102 -17.53 -1.26 -7.87
CA GLU A 102 -17.77 -2.38 -6.95
C GLU A 102 -16.59 -2.64 -6.00
N VAL A 103 -15.37 -2.28 -6.42
CA VAL A 103 -14.14 -2.48 -5.66
C VAL A 103 -13.35 -1.19 -5.58
N VAL A 104 -13.02 -0.80 -4.36
CA VAL A 104 -12.14 0.32 -4.02
C VAL A 104 -10.78 -0.22 -3.58
N VAL A 105 -9.71 0.34 -4.12
CA VAL A 105 -8.33 -0.08 -3.84
C VAL A 105 -7.60 1.05 -3.11
N ASP A 106 -7.32 0.82 -1.83
CA ASP A 106 -6.33 1.58 -1.05
C ASP A 106 -4.97 0.87 -1.15
N SER A 107 -3.96 1.60 -1.63
CA SER A 107 -2.59 1.10 -1.81
C SER A 107 -1.64 1.51 -0.67
N SER A 108 -2.19 2.00 0.44
CA SER A 108 -1.47 2.33 1.67
C SER A 108 -0.61 1.17 2.15
N LYS A 109 0.70 1.40 2.28
CA LYS A 109 1.69 0.37 2.67
C LYS A 109 1.77 0.15 4.18
N HIS A 110 0.71 0.49 4.91
CA HIS A 110 0.69 0.52 6.36
C HIS A 110 -0.10 -0.67 6.91
N SER A 111 0.61 -1.73 7.32
CA SER A 111 -0.04 -2.94 7.86
C SER A 111 -0.88 -2.67 9.12
N ALA A 112 -0.53 -1.63 9.90
CA ALA A 112 -1.30 -1.23 11.07
C ALA A 112 -2.68 -0.66 10.70
N LEU A 113 -2.81 0.07 9.59
CA LEU A 113 -4.10 0.58 9.11
C LEU A 113 -5.04 -0.59 8.79
N ALA A 114 -4.59 -1.61 8.05
CA ALA A 114 -5.40 -2.81 7.80
C ALA A 114 -5.87 -3.51 9.09
N HIS A 115 -5.04 -3.48 10.14
CA HIS A 115 -5.43 -4.00 11.46
C HIS A 115 -6.43 -3.13 12.20
N CYS A 116 -6.47 -1.82 11.96
CA CYS A 116 -7.52 -0.92 12.44
C CYS A 116 -8.82 -1.12 11.65
N LEU A 117 -8.74 -1.12 10.32
CA LEU A 117 -9.90 -1.25 9.41
C LEU A 117 -10.74 -2.51 9.68
N ARG A 118 -10.11 -3.63 10.08
CA ARG A 118 -10.86 -4.85 10.38
C ARG A 118 -11.82 -4.74 11.57
N TRP A 119 -11.66 -3.73 12.42
CA TRP A 119 -12.55 -3.49 13.54
C TRP A 119 -13.80 -2.69 13.13
N TRP A 120 -13.81 -2.09 11.94
CA TRP A 120 -14.99 -1.38 11.44
C TRP A 120 -16.07 -2.37 10.99
N PRO A 121 -17.27 -2.35 11.58
CA PRO A 121 -18.37 -3.19 11.13
C PRO A 121 -18.82 -2.74 9.74
N GLY A 122 -18.93 -3.68 8.79
CA GLY A 122 -19.47 -3.42 7.45
C GLY A 122 -18.46 -3.32 6.31
N LEU A 123 -17.15 -3.39 6.59
CA LEU A 123 -16.14 -3.43 5.53
C LEU A 123 -15.84 -4.87 5.08
N ASP A 124 -16.10 -5.22 3.81
CA ASP A 124 -15.54 -6.43 3.18
C ASP A 124 -14.05 -6.22 2.89
N LEU A 125 -13.24 -6.27 3.95
CA LEU A 125 -11.81 -6.02 3.86
C LEU A 125 -11.09 -7.24 3.28
N ARG A 126 -10.48 -7.05 2.11
CA ARG A 126 -9.54 -8.01 1.49
C ARG A 126 -8.17 -7.39 1.37
N VAL A 127 -7.13 -8.17 1.64
CA VAL A 127 -5.75 -7.65 1.67
C VAL A 127 -4.88 -8.37 0.65
N VAL A 128 -4.35 -7.59 -0.29
CA VAL A 128 -3.30 -8.05 -1.20
C VAL A 128 -1.94 -7.79 -0.55
N HIS A 129 -1.25 -8.87 -0.18
CA HIS A 129 0.07 -8.82 0.41
C HIS A 129 1.13 -8.97 -0.68
N VAL A 130 1.49 -7.85 -1.30
CA VAL A 130 2.58 -7.81 -2.29
C VAL A 130 3.91 -7.92 -1.55
N VAL A 131 4.65 -9.00 -1.82
CA VAL A 131 5.96 -9.25 -1.23
C VAL A 131 7.05 -9.16 -2.28
N ARG A 132 8.18 -8.56 -1.93
CA ARG A 132 9.41 -8.56 -2.73
C ARG A 132 10.55 -9.16 -1.91
N ASP A 133 11.56 -9.70 -2.59
CA ASP A 133 12.76 -10.20 -1.94
C ASP A 133 13.33 -9.19 -0.94
N ALA A 134 13.52 -9.60 0.32
CA ALA A 134 14.02 -8.73 1.39
C ALA A 134 15.36 -8.06 1.04
N ARG A 135 16.19 -8.71 0.21
CA ARG A 135 17.48 -8.17 -0.24
C ARG A 135 17.30 -7.05 -1.25
N GLY A 136 16.36 -7.22 -2.18
CA GLY A 136 15.97 -6.17 -3.13
C GLY A 136 15.35 -4.96 -2.44
N VAL A 137 14.52 -5.20 -1.42
CA VAL A 137 13.99 -4.12 -0.57
C VAL A 137 15.13 -3.42 0.19
N ALA A 138 15.99 -4.15 0.90
CA ALA A 138 17.10 -3.54 1.63
C ALA A 138 18.00 -2.67 0.72
N TYR A 139 18.26 -3.12 -0.51
CA TYR A 139 19.01 -2.34 -1.50
C TYR A 139 18.24 -1.12 -2.02
N SER A 140 16.92 -1.19 -2.21
CA SER A 140 16.15 -0.01 -2.63
C SER A 140 16.17 1.10 -1.58
N TRP A 141 16.22 0.74 -0.30
CA TRP A 141 16.38 1.69 0.81
C TRP A 141 17.81 2.28 0.93
N THR A 142 18.78 1.76 0.18
CA THR A 142 20.10 2.39 0.02
C THR A 142 20.18 3.33 -1.19
N LYS A 143 19.23 3.25 -2.14
CA LYS A 143 19.16 4.13 -3.30
C LYS A 143 18.61 5.50 -2.89
N THR A 144 19.15 6.57 -3.47
CA THR A 144 18.61 7.93 -3.30
C THR A 144 17.57 8.16 -4.39
N VAL A 145 16.29 8.30 -4.02
CA VAL A 145 15.23 8.71 -4.94
C VAL A 145 14.87 10.15 -4.59
N VAL A 146 15.07 11.06 -5.54
CA VAL A 146 14.63 12.46 -5.43
C VAL A 146 13.11 12.48 -5.49
N ARG A 147 12.45 13.10 -4.50
CA ARG A 147 11.00 13.32 -4.52
C ARG A 147 10.71 14.51 -5.43
N PRO A 148 10.02 14.35 -6.57
CA PRO A 148 9.71 15.47 -7.47
C PRO A 148 8.68 16.47 -6.90
N GLU A 149 8.06 16.13 -5.76
CA GLU A 149 6.79 16.70 -5.32
C GLU A 149 6.89 17.62 -4.11
N ALA A 150 8.03 17.62 -3.43
CA ALA A 150 8.26 18.52 -2.32
C ALA A 150 8.94 19.78 -2.86
N GLU A 151 8.38 20.96 -2.57
CA GLU A 151 9.02 22.27 -2.84
C GLU A 151 10.40 22.38 -2.13
N VAL A 152 10.70 21.47 -1.20
CA VAL A 152 12.01 21.29 -0.56
C VAL A 152 12.53 19.88 -0.84
N PRO A 153 13.75 19.68 -1.38
CA PRO A 153 14.29 18.34 -1.64
C PRO A 153 14.43 17.56 -0.33
N ALA A 154 13.52 16.63 -0.06
CA ALA A 154 13.61 15.72 1.08
C ALA A 154 14.09 14.35 0.60
N GLU A 155 15.30 13.97 0.98
CA GLU A 155 15.84 12.63 0.74
C GLU A 155 14.98 11.56 1.43
N MET A 156 14.78 10.40 0.79
CA MET A 156 14.18 9.26 1.51
C MET A 156 15.09 8.84 2.67
N THR A 157 14.49 8.61 3.85
CA THR A 157 15.21 8.17 5.06
C THR A 157 15.98 6.89 4.79
N ARG A 158 17.32 6.95 4.90
CA ARG A 158 18.19 5.77 4.80
C ARG A 158 18.03 4.91 6.04
N TYR A 159 17.76 3.62 5.87
CA TYR A 159 17.80 2.64 6.95
C TYR A 159 19.01 1.72 6.78
N SER A 160 19.65 1.35 7.89
CA SER A 160 20.69 0.33 7.86
C SER A 160 20.11 -1.00 7.37
N PRO A 161 20.88 -1.85 6.66
CA PRO A 161 20.37 -3.14 6.16
C PRO A 161 19.75 -4.02 7.24
N ALA A 162 20.28 -4.02 8.46
CA ALA A 162 19.72 -4.76 9.59
C ALA A 162 18.37 -4.19 10.06
N ARG A 163 18.22 -2.86 10.10
CA ARG A 163 16.95 -2.20 10.44
C ARG A 163 15.91 -2.43 9.35
N SER A 164 16.31 -2.35 8.07
CA SER A 164 15.44 -2.68 6.93
C SER A 164 14.97 -4.14 6.97
N ALA A 165 15.87 -5.08 7.29
CA ALA A 165 15.53 -6.50 7.43
C ALA A 165 14.55 -6.77 8.59
N LEU A 166 14.75 -6.11 9.74
CA LEU A 166 13.84 -6.23 10.88
C LEU A 166 12.46 -5.65 10.55
N LEU A 167 12.40 -4.45 9.95
CA LEU A 167 11.15 -3.83 9.51
C LEU A 167 10.44 -4.71 8.48
N TRP A 168 11.17 -5.25 7.50
CA TRP A 168 10.63 -6.18 6.52
C TRP A 168 10.01 -7.38 7.22
N ASN A 169 10.69 -8.02 8.18
CA ASN A 169 10.12 -9.14 8.92
C ASN A 169 8.86 -8.74 9.69
N THR A 170 8.88 -7.62 10.41
CA THR A 170 7.73 -7.16 11.22
C THR A 170 6.51 -6.85 10.36
N HIS A 171 6.67 -6.11 9.27
CA HIS A 171 5.57 -5.76 8.37
C HIS A 171 5.00 -7.00 7.68
N ASN A 172 5.85 -7.92 7.24
CA ASN A 172 5.40 -9.13 6.57
C ASN A 172 4.71 -10.12 7.52
N ALA A 173 5.21 -10.28 8.75
CA ALA A 173 4.58 -11.13 9.75
C ALA A 173 3.19 -10.61 10.19
N ALA A 174 2.95 -9.29 10.13
CA ALA A 174 1.66 -8.70 10.47
C ALA A 174 0.51 -9.24 9.61
N PHE A 175 0.73 -9.45 8.31
CA PHE A 175 -0.29 -9.99 7.42
C PHE A 175 -0.69 -11.44 7.76
N ALA A 176 0.22 -12.22 8.36
CA ALA A 176 -0.12 -13.54 8.88
C ALA A 176 -1.08 -13.45 10.08
N LEU A 177 -0.98 -12.39 10.90
CA LEU A 177 -1.93 -12.14 11.99
C LEU A 177 -3.30 -11.73 11.47
N LEU A 178 -3.39 -10.90 10.42
CA LEU A 178 -4.67 -10.59 9.76
C LEU A 178 -5.37 -11.85 9.27
N ARG A 179 -4.64 -12.74 8.59
CA ARG A 179 -5.20 -14.02 8.13
C ARG A 179 -5.72 -14.88 9.30
N ARG A 180 -4.98 -14.91 10.43
CA ARG A 180 -5.42 -15.61 11.66
C ARG A 180 -6.63 -14.96 12.35
N ARG A 181 -7.03 -13.77 11.93
CA ARG A 181 -8.26 -13.08 12.38
C ARG A 181 -9.41 -13.20 11.38
N GLY A 182 -9.28 -14.06 10.37
CA GLY A 182 -10.34 -14.32 9.40
C GLY A 182 -10.37 -13.35 8.23
N ILE A 183 -9.45 -12.38 8.15
CA ILE A 183 -9.36 -11.46 7.02
C ILE A 183 -8.80 -12.22 5.80
N PRO A 184 -9.47 -12.18 4.63
CA PRO A 184 -8.93 -12.71 3.39
C PRO A 184 -7.62 -12.00 3.04
N VAL A 185 -6.53 -12.77 2.96
CA VAL A 185 -5.21 -12.26 2.55
C VAL A 185 -4.69 -13.08 1.37
N ARG A 186 -4.50 -12.43 0.22
CA ARG A 186 -3.84 -13.02 -0.95
C ARG A 186 -2.44 -12.46 -1.07
N ARG A 187 -1.44 -13.32 -0.89
CA ARG A 187 -0.03 -12.94 -1.08
C ARG A 187 0.37 -13.16 -2.53
N ILE A 188 1.09 -12.19 -3.10
CA ILE A 188 1.67 -12.26 -4.44
C ILE A 188 3.12 -11.81 -4.39
N ARG A 189 4.03 -12.51 -5.09
CA ARG A 189 5.40 -12.04 -5.24
C ARG A 189 5.49 -11.02 -6.35
N TYR A 190 6.18 -9.92 -6.11
CA TYR A 190 6.49 -8.91 -7.12
C TYR A 190 7.12 -9.55 -8.37
N GLU A 191 8.02 -10.52 -8.18
CA GLU A 191 8.71 -11.21 -9.25
C GLU A 191 7.79 -12.13 -10.06
N GLU A 192 6.74 -12.68 -9.45
CA GLU A 192 5.70 -13.45 -10.15
C GLU A 192 4.78 -12.50 -10.93
N PHE A 193 4.36 -11.41 -10.30
CA PHE A 193 3.54 -10.39 -10.94
C PHE A 193 4.21 -9.84 -12.20
N VAL A 194 5.49 -9.49 -12.15
CA VAL A 194 6.19 -8.96 -13.32
C VAL A 194 6.46 -10.04 -14.38
N ALA A 195 6.59 -11.31 -13.99
CA ALA A 195 6.84 -12.39 -14.94
C ALA A 195 5.59 -12.78 -15.75
N ASP A 196 4.41 -12.71 -15.13
CA ASP A 196 3.12 -12.95 -15.79
C ASP A 196 2.02 -12.04 -15.19
N PRO A 197 2.00 -10.76 -15.60
CA PRO A 197 1.11 -9.77 -15.00
C PRO A 197 -0.37 -10.04 -15.32
N ARG A 198 -0.67 -10.66 -16.47
CA ARG A 198 -2.06 -10.96 -16.85
C ARG A 198 -2.64 -12.03 -15.95
N THR A 199 -1.97 -13.16 -15.79
CA THR A 199 -2.43 -14.23 -14.90
C THR A 199 -2.53 -13.73 -13.46
N ALA A 200 -1.53 -12.97 -13.00
CA ALA A 200 -1.53 -12.38 -11.67
C ALA A 200 -2.74 -11.45 -11.43
N LEU A 201 -3.11 -10.61 -12.40
CA LEU A 201 -4.25 -9.71 -12.26
C LEU A 201 -5.60 -10.43 -12.32
N LEU A 202 -5.73 -11.48 -13.15
CA LEU A 202 -6.93 -12.32 -13.16
C LEU A 202 -7.15 -12.97 -11.79
N ASP A 203 -6.08 -13.53 -11.20
CA ASP A 203 -6.10 -14.11 -9.85
C ASP A 203 -6.50 -13.08 -8.78
N LEU A 204 -5.97 -11.86 -8.86
CA LEU A 204 -6.27 -10.78 -7.92
C LEU A 204 -7.70 -10.25 -8.10
N ALA A 205 -8.19 -10.15 -9.33
CA ALA A 205 -9.56 -9.75 -9.62
C ALA A 205 -10.56 -10.78 -9.10
N ALA A 206 -10.32 -12.08 -9.35
CA ALA A 206 -11.13 -13.15 -8.78
C ALA A 206 -11.09 -13.13 -7.25
N PHE A 207 -9.91 -12.88 -6.65
CA PHE A 207 -9.79 -12.68 -5.20
C PHE A 207 -10.56 -11.45 -4.71
N ALA A 208 -10.68 -10.39 -5.50
CA ALA A 208 -11.49 -9.22 -5.20
C ALA A 208 -12.99 -9.41 -5.47
N GLY A 209 -13.40 -10.57 -6.02
CA GLY A 209 -14.79 -10.85 -6.39
C GLY A 209 -15.21 -10.25 -7.73
N LEU A 210 -14.25 -9.80 -8.55
CA LEU A 210 -14.51 -9.28 -9.89
C LEU A 210 -14.41 -10.40 -10.93
N ASP A 211 -15.40 -10.45 -11.81
CA ASP A 211 -15.38 -11.32 -13.00
C ASP A 211 -14.80 -10.52 -14.18
N ILE A 212 -13.52 -10.75 -14.48
CA ILE A 212 -12.83 -10.14 -15.60
C ILE A 212 -12.18 -11.20 -16.47
N THR A 213 -11.95 -10.84 -17.74
CA THR A 213 -11.33 -11.70 -18.73
C THR A 213 -9.99 -11.11 -19.19
N VAL A 214 -9.22 -11.90 -19.95
CA VAL A 214 -8.01 -11.42 -20.61
C VAL A 214 -8.29 -10.21 -21.51
N ALA A 215 -9.51 -10.11 -22.07
CA ALA A 215 -9.90 -8.98 -22.93
C ALA A 215 -10.04 -7.67 -22.16
N ASP A 216 -10.21 -7.70 -20.84
CA ASP A 216 -10.24 -6.52 -19.97
C ASP A 216 -8.83 -6.04 -19.60
N LEU A 217 -7.81 -6.89 -19.80
CA LEU A 217 -6.40 -6.63 -19.53
C LEU A 217 -5.63 -6.15 -20.78
N LYS A 218 -6.32 -5.53 -21.74
CA LYS A 218 -5.72 -4.97 -22.97
C LYS A 218 -4.70 -3.85 -22.72
N PHE A 219 -4.77 -3.22 -21.54
CA PHE A 219 -3.77 -2.23 -21.13
C PHE A 219 -2.41 -2.86 -20.83
N ILE A 220 -2.31 -4.19 -20.72
CA ILE A 220 -1.03 -4.89 -20.67
C ILE A 220 -0.70 -5.40 -22.06
N ASP A 221 0.47 -5.05 -22.56
CA ASP A 221 1.01 -5.51 -23.83
C ASP A 221 2.46 -5.97 -23.65
N GLY A 222 2.69 -7.28 -23.76
CA GLY A 222 4.00 -7.88 -23.50
C GLY A 222 4.50 -7.58 -22.08
N ASP A 223 5.65 -6.91 -22.00
CA ASP A 223 6.28 -6.44 -20.78
C ASP A 223 5.97 -4.96 -20.48
N GLU A 224 4.91 -4.38 -21.05
CA GLU A 224 4.49 -3.01 -20.79
C GLU A 224 3.04 -2.92 -20.31
N ALA A 225 2.75 -1.87 -19.55
CA ALA A 225 1.40 -1.47 -19.16
C ALA A 225 1.12 -0.03 -19.63
N GLU A 226 -0.02 0.19 -20.27
CA GLU A 226 -0.53 1.50 -20.62
C GLU A 226 -1.34 2.07 -19.45
N LEU A 227 -0.78 3.07 -18.78
CA LEU A 227 -1.40 3.75 -17.67
C LEU A 227 -2.24 4.93 -18.14
N ARG A 228 -3.41 5.11 -17.53
CA ARG A 228 -4.27 6.28 -17.73
C ARG A 228 -4.17 7.22 -16.54
N PRO A 229 -4.50 8.52 -16.72
CA PRO A 229 -4.66 9.41 -15.58
C PRO A 229 -5.65 8.82 -14.57
N GLY A 230 -5.34 8.97 -13.28
CA GLY A 230 -6.20 8.51 -12.20
C GLY A 230 -6.20 9.52 -11.06
N HIS A 231 -7.13 9.36 -10.11
CA HIS A 231 -7.28 10.28 -8.99
C HIS A 231 -6.58 9.81 -7.72
N SER A 232 -5.47 9.06 -7.84
CA SER A 232 -4.77 8.57 -6.65
C SER A 232 -4.23 9.73 -5.79
N ALA A 233 -4.57 9.71 -4.51
CA ALA A 233 -4.12 10.66 -3.48
C ALA A 233 -2.82 10.18 -2.82
N ALA A 234 -1.91 11.12 -2.59
CA ALA A 234 -0.57 10.89 -2.06
C ALA A 234 0.19 9.69 -2.66
N GLY A 235 1.29 9.31 -2.00
CA GLY A 235 1.99 8.06 -2.27
C GLY A 235 3.13 8.19 -3.27
N ASN A 236 3.27 7.20 -4.16
CA ASN A 236 4.40 7.08 -5.07
C ASN A 236 4.33 8.10 -6.22
N PRO A 237 5.42 8.83 -6.54
CA PRO A 237 5.47 9.74 -7.70
C PRO A 237 5.12 9.12 -9.04
N MET A 238 5.24 7.79 -9.17
CA MET A 238 4.75 7.08 -10.35
C MET A 238 3.24 7.29 -10.61
N ARG A 239 2.47 7.82 -9.65
CA ARG A 239 1.04 8.13 -9.84
C ARG A 239 0.76 9.19 -10.93
N PHE A 240 1.75 10.01 -11.28
CA PHE A 240 1.65 10.97 -12.39
C PHE A 240 2.09 10.39 -13.73
N THR A 241 2.55 9.13 -13.76
CA THR A 241 2.99 8.48 -15.00
C THR A 241 1.77 8.07 -15.80
N VAL A 242 1.68 8.59 -17.02
CA VAL A 242 0.62 8.30 -17.99
C VAL A 242 1.26 7.79 -19.26
N GLY A 243 0.61 6.83 -19.91
CA GLY A 243 1.09 6.16 -21.12
C GLY A 243 1.83 4.86 -20.82
N ARG A 244 2.66 4.42 -21.77
CA ARG A 244 3.34 3.13 -21.70
C ARG A 244 4.43 3.12 -20.63
N MET A 245 4.38 2.12 -19.77
CA MET A 245 5.32 1.90 -18.68
C MET A 245 5.85 0.47 -18.75
N PRO A 246 7.19 0.27 -18.77
CA PRO A 246 7.77 -1.06 -18.77
C PRO A 246 7.59 -1.76 -17.41
N LEU A 247 7.03 -2.97 -17.44
CA LEU A 247 6.96 -3.94 -16.36
C LEU A 247 8.25 -4.75 -16.32
N ARG A 248 9.28 -4.19 -15.69
CA ARG A 248 10.60 -4.82 -15.58
C ARG A 248 10.96 -5.18 -14.15
N ARG A 249 11.61 -6.33 -13.99
CA ARG A 249 12.16 -6.79 -12.72
C ARG A 249 13.35 -5.91 -12.34
N ASP A 250 13.29 -5.26 -11.19
CA ASP A 250 14.47 -4.62 -10.60
C ASP A 250 15.31 -5.66 -9.84
N ASP A 251 16.20 -6.33 -10.58
CA ASP A 251 17.16 -7.31 -10.05
C ASP A 251 18.56 -6.71 -9.84
N ALA A 252 18.74 -5.39 -9.97
CA ALA A 252 20.04 -4.70 -9.82
C ALA A 252 20.72 -4.93 -8.46
N TRP A 253 19.93 -5.27 -7.44
CA TRP A 253 20.44 -5.64 -6.11
C TRP A 253 21.31 -6.90 -6.12
N ARG A 254 21.17 -7.79 -7.12
CA ARG A 254 21.96 -9.01 -7.18
C ARG A 254 23.44 -8.72 -7.41
N ASP A 255 23.73 -7.66 -8.15
CA ASP A 255 25.09 -7.30 -8.55
C ASP A 255 25.63 -6.16 -7.70
N ALA A 256 24.79 -5.16 -7.43
CA ALA A 256 25.21 -3.94 -6.74
C ALA A 256 25.09 -4.00 -5.21
N PHE A 257 24.32 -4.93 -4.63
CA PHE A 257 24.19 -5.02 -3.17
C PHE A 257 25.36 -5.82 -2.57
N PRO A 258 26.19 -5.24 -1.67
CA PRO A 258 27.40 -5.89 -1.17
C PRO A 258 27.15 -7.31 -0.62
N PRO A 259 27.95 -8.32 -0.98
CA PRO A 259 27.68 -9.71 -0.64
C PRO A 259 27.50 -9.98 0.87
N VAL A 260 28.26 -9.28 1.72
CA VAL A 260 28.15 -9.40 3.18
C VAL A 260 26.80 -8.90 3.69
N GLN A 261 26.37 -7.73 3.20
CA GLN A 261 25.07 -7.15 3.58
C GLN A 261 23.91 -8.00 3.05
N ARG A 262 24.04 -8.51 1.83
CA ARG A 262 23.07 -9.42 1.21
C ARG A 262 22.91 -10.72 1.99
N ARG A 263 24.01 -11.30 2.48
CA ARG A 263 24.00 -12.48 3.37
C ARG A 263 23.36 -12.15 4.71
N LEU A 264 23.71 -11.02 5.33
CA LEU A 264 23.12 -10.59 6.60
C LEU A 264 21.59 -10.48 6.50
N VAL A 265 21.09 -9.75 5.50
CA VAL A 265 19.65 -9.60 5.25
C VAL A 265 19.00 -10.95 4.98
N GLY A 266 19.64 -11.78 4.13
CA GLY A 266 19.17 -13.13 3.83
C GLY A 266 19.03 -14.01 5.09
N THR A 267 19.99 -13.95 6.01
CA THR A 267 19.95 -14.70 7.28
C THR A 267 18.87 -14.17 8.21
N VAL A 268 18.80 -12.85 8.42
CA VAL A 268 17.80 -12.23 9.31
C VAL A 268 16.38 -12.48 8.82
N CYS A 269 16.15 -12.46 7.50
CA CYS A 269 14.84 -12.69 6.90
C CYS A 269 14.58 -14.16 6.53
N ALA A 270 15.50 -15.09 6.82
CA ALA A 270 15.45 -16.47 6.33
C ALA A 270 14.12 -17.20 6.57
N PRO A 271 13.49 -17.13 7.77
CA PRO A 271 12.24 -17.85 8.02
C PRO A 271 11.12 -17.40 7.09
N LEU A 272 10.95 -16.09 6.92
CA LEU A 272 9.90 -15.52 6.07
C LEU A 272 10.25 -15.60 4.59
N LEU A 273 11.51 -15.42 4.20
CA LEU A 273 11.97 -15.68 2.83
C LEU A 273 11.60 -17.10 2.40
N ARG A 274 11.91 -18.11 3.23
CA ARG A 274 11.53 -19.50 2.96
C ARG A 274 10.02 -19.69 2.90
N ALA A 275 9.28 -19.17 3.88
CA ALA A 275 7.81 -19.26 3.90
C ALA A 275 7.16 -18.59 2.68
N TYR A 276 7.86 -17.65 2.05
CA TYR A 276 7.37 -16.85 0.93
C TYR A 276 7.94 -17.33 -0.42
N GLY A 277 8.69 -18.44 -0.43
CA GLY A 277 9.21 -19.05 -1.66
C GLY A 277 10.47 -18.38 -2.23
N TYR A 278 11.15 -17.53 -1.45
CA TYR A 278 12.44 -16.93 -1.85
C TYR A 278 13.62 -17.85 -1.50
N PRO A 279 14.64 -17.93 -2.37
CA PRO A 279 15.84 -18.72 -2.10
C PRO A 279 16.69 -18.03 -1.03
N LEU A 280 17.14 -18.78 -0.02
CA LEU A 280 17.98 -18.26 1.06
C LEU A 280 19.37 -17.82 0.56
N ARG A 281 19.91 -18.53 -0.44
CA ARG A 281 21.12 -18.13 -1.15
C ARG A 281 20.73 -17.44 -2.45
N SER A 282 21.09 -16.17 -2.61
CA SER A 282 21.05 -15.51 -3.91
C SER A 282 22.18 -16.13 -4.74
N ARG A 283 21.87 -17.01 -5.70
CA ARG A 283 22.85 -17.33 -6.74
C ARG A 283 23.04 -16.06 -7.57
N SER A 284 24.29 -15.64 -7.77
CA SER A 284 24.62 -14.76 -8.89
C SER A 284 24.08 -15.43 -10.15
N LEU A 285 23.45 -14.66 -11.05
CA LEU A 285 23.21 -15.19 -12.39
C LEU A 285 24.59 -15.44 -13.02
N PRO A 286 24.78 -16.54 -13.76
CA PRO A 286 26.02 -16.79 -14.49
C PRO A 286 26.29 -15.68 -15.50
#